data_AF-A0A256YSC5-F1
#
_entry.id   AF-A0A256YSC5-F1
#
_cell.length_a   1.000
_cell.length_b   1.000
_cell.length_c   1.000
_cell.angle_alpha   90.00
_cell.angle_beta   90.00
_cell.angle_gamma   90.00
#
_symmetry.space_group_name_H-M   'P 1'
#
loop_
_entity.id
_entity.type
_entity.pdbx_description
1 polymer ?
#
loop_
_entity_poly.entity_id
_entity_poly.type
_entity_poly.pdbx_seq_one_letter_code
_entity_poly.pdbx_strand_id
1 'polypeptide(L)'
;MFFFGFEGKVRRLRKTWCKLRLRTLKMKEKNVLNMLDDIDQQLRTLEEQELTRFDRSRILSEVEDSLKNVETALKSKKERY
;
A
#
# COMPACT_ATOMS: atom_id res chain seq x y z
N MET A 1 -6.03 18.56 18.73
CA MET A 1 -5.43 19.15 17.50
C MET A 1 -5.66 18.16 16.36
N PHE A 2 -6.32 18.58 15.27
CA PHE A 2 -6.94 17.72 14.26
C PHE A 2 -5.94 16.82 13.48
N PHE A 3 -5.83 15.53 13.84
CA PHE A 3 -5.13 14.51 13.06
C PHE A 3 -6.01 13.82 11.98
N PHE A 4 -7.20 14.37 11.70
CA PHE A 4 -8.19 13.78 10.78
C PHE A 4 -7.70 13.58 9.34
N GLY A 5 -6.67 14.32 8.89
CA GLY A 5 -6.12 14.17 7.54
C GLY A 5 -5.25 12.93 7.34
N PHE A 6 -4.54 12.50 8.39
CA PHE A 6 -3.57 11.41 8.31
C PHE A 6 -4.27 10.04 8.31
N GLU A 7 -5.18 9.81 9.25
CA GLU A 7 -6.00 8.59 9.28
C GLU A 7 -6.82 8.42 8.00
N GLY A 8 -7.31 9.52 7.42
CA GLY A 8 -8.00 9.50 6.14
C GLY A 8 -7.12 9.02 4.99
N LYS A 9 -5.84 9.42 4.96
CA LYS A 9 -4.87 8.95 3.96
C LYS A 9 -4.51 7.48 4.16
N VAL A 10 -4.16 7.08 5.38
CA VAL A 10 -3.86 5.67 5.70
C VAL A 10 -5.05 4.77 5.33
N ARG A 11 -6.28 5.17 5.66
CA ARG A 11 -7.50 4.44 5.28
C ARG A 11 -7.69 4.34 3.77
N ARG A 12 -7.32 5.37 2.99
CA ARG A 12 -7.34 5.29 1.51
C ARG A 12 -6.31 4.29 1.02
N LEU A 13 -5.07 4.33 1.53
CA LEU A 13 -4.00 3.40 1.18
C LEU A 13 -4.37 1.95 1.51
N ARG A 14 -5.00 1.73 2.66
CA ARG A 14 -5.54 0.42 3.06
C ARG A 14 -6.57 -0.11 2.06
N LYS A 15 -7.48 0.75 1.58
CA LYS A 15 -8.47 0.38 0.57
C LYS A 15 -7.82 0.04 -0.78
N THR A 16 -6.84 0.82 -1.23
CA THR A 16 -6.10 0.52 -2.47
C THR A 16 -5.33 -0.79 -2.34
N TRP A 17 -4.64 -1.01 -1.21
CA TRP A 17 -3.96 -2.27 -0.91
C TRP A 17 -4.92 -3.47 -0.98
N CYS A 18 -6.07 -3.41 -0.31
CA CYS A 18 -7.09 -4.47 -0.38
C CYS A 18 -7.55 -4.74 -1.81
N LYS A 19 -7.78 -3.68 -2.60
CA LYS A 19 -8.19 -3.80 -4.01
C LYS A 19 -7.11 -4.47 -4.86
N LEU A 20 -5.84 -4.11 -4.66
CA LEU A 20 -4.71 -4.72 -5.35
C LEU A 20 -4.51 -6.18 -4.93
N ARG A 21 -4.62 -6.50 -3.63
CA ARG A 21 -4.56 -7.87 -3.10
C ARG A 21 -5.62 -8.79 -3.71
N LEU A 22 -6.86 -8.31 -3.82
CA LEU A 22 -7.92 -9.09 -4.49
C LEU A 22 -7.62 -9.31 -5.98
N ARG A 23 -7.00 -8.34 -6.66
CA ARG A 23 -6.59 -8.49 -8.06
C ARG A 23 -5.42 -9.46 -8.21
N THR A 24 -4.40 -9.37 -7.37
CA THR A 24 -3.25 -10.30 -7.41
C THR A 24 -3.67 -11.73 -7.13
N LEU A 25 -4.58 -11.95 -6.17
CA LEU A 25 -5.15 -13.27 -5.88
C LEU A 25 -5.88 -13.85 -7.11
N LYS A 26 -6.63 -13.04 -7.84
CA LYS A 26 -7.29 -13.47 -9.09
C LYS A 26 -6.28 -13.83 -10.19
N MET A 27 -5.18 -13.09 -10.28
CA MET A 27 -4.10 -13.32 -11.26
C MET A 27 -3.12 -14.43 -10.83
N LYS A 28 -3.22 -14.93 -9.58
CA LYS A 28 -2.31 -15.93 -8.98
C LYS A 28 -0.82 -15.51 -9.03
N GLU A 29 -0.56 -14.21 -8.95
CA GLU A 29 0.77 -13.62 -9.06
C GLU A 29 1.48 -13.57 -7.69
N LYS A 30 2.19 -14.64 -7.34
CA LYS A 30 2.88 -14.79 -6.05
C LYS A 30 3.93 -13.69 -5.78
N ASN A 31 4.65 -13.25 -6.80
CA ASN A 31 5.70 -12.23 -6.63
C ASN A 31 5.10 -10.88 -6.19
N VAL A 32 3.92 -10.54 -6.70
CA VAL A 32 3.23 -9.29 -6.36
C VAL A 32 2.57 -9.40 -4.98
N LEU A 33 2.18 -10.60 -4.55
CA LEU A 33 1.68 -10.83 -3.19
C LEU A 33 2.76 -10.55 -2.15
N ASN A 34 4.00 -10.98 -2.38
CA ASN A 34 5.11 -10.69 -1.45
C ASN A 34 5.31 -9.18 -1.29
N MET A 35 5.32 -8.43 -2.40
CA MET A 35 5.41 -6.96 -2.36
C MET A 35 4.24 -6.33 -1.59
N LEU A 36 3.03 -6.88 -1.72
CA LEU A 36 1.89 -6.42 -0.95
C LEU A 36 2.02 -6.74 0.53
N ASP A 37 2.60 -7.87 0.91
CA ASP A 37 2.80 -8.21 2.32
C ASP A 37 3.85 -7.29 2.98
N ASP A 38 4.90 -6.87 2.25
CA ASP A 38 5.83 -5.83 2.71
C ASP A 38 5.12 -4.48 2.96
N ILE A 39 4.23 -4.09 2.04
CA ILE A 39 3.39 -2.89 2.19
C ILE A 39 2.43 -3.03 3.38
N ASP A 40 1.92 -4.25 3.66
CA ASP A 40 1.07 -4.51 4.82
C ASP A 40 1.81 -4.20 6.11
N GLN A 41 3.07 -4.62 6.20
CA GLN A 41 3.92 -4.37 7.37
C GLN A 41 4.14 -2.86 7.56
N GLN A 42 4.43 -2.11 6.49
CA GLN A 42 4.60 -0.65 6.57
C GLN A 42 3.30 0.07 7.00
N LEU A 43 2.15 -0.38 6.51
CA LEU A 43 0.85 0.16 6.92
C LEU A 43 0.54 -0.13 8.39
N ARG A 44 0.84 -1.33 8.88
CA ARG A 44 0.72 -1.66 10.32
C ARG A 44 1.62 -0.79 11.18
N THR A 45 2.87 -0.56 10.76
CA THR A 45 3.77 0.37 11.45
C THR A 45 3.16 1.77 11.54
N LEU A 46 2.51 2.26 10.47
CA LEU A 46 1.82 3.56 10.48
C LEU A 46 0.56 3.60 11.37
N GLU A 47 -0.11 2.47 11.56
CA GLU A 47 -1.33 2.34 12.35
C GLU A 47 -1.05 2.08 13.85
N GLU A 48 -0.03 1.29 14.16
CA GLU A 48 0.25 0.76 15.50
C GLU A 48 1.37 1.53 16.23
N GLN A 49 2.31 2.14 15.51
CA GLN A 49 3.44 2.83 16.15
C GLN A 49 3.24 4.34 16.25
N GLU A 50 3.61 4.90 17.41
CA GLU A 50 3.73 6.34 17.59
C GLU A 50 4.98 6.88 16.86
N LEU A 51 4.84 7.09 15.56
CA LEU A 51 5.89 7.65 14.71
C LEU A 51 5.92 9.18 14.80
N THR A 52 7.09 9.78 14.60
CA THR A 52 7.21 11.24 14.45
C THR A 52 6.54 11.71 13.16
N ARG A 53 6.19 13.01 13.07
CA ARG A 53 5.56 13.56 11.85
C ARG A 53 6.42 13.34 10.59
N PHE A 54 7.74 13.38 10.73
CA PHE A 54 8.68 13.17 9.63
C PHE A 54 8.66 11.71 9.17
N ASP A 55 8.79 10.76 10.10
CA ASP A 55 8.77 9.33 9.80
C ASP A 55 7.44 8.90 9.19
N ARG A 56 6.33 9.42 9.73
CA ARG A 56 4.99 9.21 9.16
C ARG A 56 4.92 9.65 7.70
N SER A 57 5.40 10.85 7.39
CA SER A 57 5.37 11.35 6.01
C SER A 57 6.24 10.51 5.09
N ARG A 58 7.42 10.11 5.56
CA ARG A 58 8.37 9.30 4.79
C ARG A 58 7.76 7.94 4.44
N ILE A 59 7.29 7.20 5.44
CA ILE A 59 6.71 5.86 5.23
C ILE A 59 5.43 5.96 4.39
N LEU A 60 4.63 7.00 4.59
CA LEU A 60 3.41 7.20 3.80
C LEU A 60 3.71 7.43 2.31
N SER A 61 4.72 8.23 1.98
CA SER A 61 5.19 8.38 0.60
C SER A 61 5.76 7.08 0.03
N GLU A 62 6.54 6.33 0.83
CA GLU A 62 7.10 5.04 0.42
C GLU A 62 6.01 4.00 0.12
N VAL A 63 4.96 3.95 0.94
CA VAL A 63 3.78 3.10 0.72
C VAL A 63 3.01 3.52 -0.53
N GLU A 64 2.83 4.84 -0.75
CA GLU A 64 2.18 5.37 -1.94
C GLU A 64 2.92 4.95 -3.23
N ASP A 65 4.24 5.12 -3.25
CA ASP A 65 5.07 4.74 -4.40
C ASP A 65 5.08 3.22 -4.61
N SER A 66 5.17 2.44 -3.53
CA SER A 66 5.15 0.97 -3.60
C SER A 66 3.81 0.44 -4.12
N LEU A 67 2.69 0.99 -3.67
CA LEU A 67 1.36 0.64 -4.18
C LEU A 67 1.21 1.01 -5.66
N LYS A 68 1.76 2.15 -6.08
CA LYS A 68 1.74 2.57 -7.49
C LYS A 68 2.58 1.65 -8.36
N ASN A 69 3.74 1.22 -7.87
CA ASN A 69 4.61 0.24 -8.55
C ASN A 69 3.93 -1.13 -8.69
N VAL A 70 3.22 -1.59 -7.65
CA VAL A 70 2.42 -2.81 -7.72
C VAL A 70 1.27 -2.65 -8.73
N GLU A 71 0.60 -1.50 -8.75
CA GLU A 71 -0.48 -1.24 -9.69
C GLU A 71 0.03 -1.22 -11.15
N THR A 72 1.17 -0.59 -11.44
CA THR A 72 1.78 -0.58 -12.78
C THR A 72 2.29 -1.96 -13.18
N ALA A 73 2.85 -2.74 -12.26
CA ALA A 73 3.24 -4.13 -12.49
C ALA A 73 2.02 -5.00 -12.85
N LEU A 74 0.88 -4.80 -12.19
CA LEU A 74 -0.35 -5.53 -12.50
C LEU A 74 -1.01 -5.07 -13.81
N LYS A 75 -0.95 -3.78 -14.12
CA LYS A 75 -1.47 -3.25 -15.40
C LYS A 75 -0.68 -3.74 -16.59
N SER A 76 0.65 -3.65 -16.54
CA SER A 76 1.53 -4.11 -17.62
C SER A 76 1.39 -5.61 -17.89
N LYS A 77 1.15 -6.43 -16.84
CA LYS A 77 0.84 -7.85 -17.00
C LYS A 77 -0.55 -8.11 -17.58
N LYS A 78 -1.54 -7.27 -17.26
CA LYS A 78 -2.90 -7.38 -17.81
C LYS A 78 -2.94 -7.11 -19.31
N GLU A 79 -2.10 -6.21 -19.83
CA GLU A 79 -2.03 -5.90 -21.28
C GLU A 79 -1.32 -6.97 -22.12
N ARG A 80 -0.65 -7.94 -21.48
CA ARG A 80 0.03 -9.05 -22.15
C ARG A 80 -0.84 -10.31 -22.32
N TYR A 81 -2.08 -10.31 -21.82
CA TYR A 81 -3.08 -11.37 -21.97
C TYR A 81 -4.30 -10.84 -22.71
#